data_AF-A0A7V4LGM7-F1
#
_entry.id   AF-A0A7V4LGM7-F1
#
_cell.length_a   1.000
_cell.length_b   1.000
_cell.length_c   1.000
_cell.angle_alpha   90.00
_cell.angle_beta   90.00
_cell.angle_gamma   90.00
#
_symmetry.space_group_name_H-M   'P 1'
#
loop_
_entity.id
_entity.type
_entity.pdbx_description
1 polymer ?
#
loop_
_entity_poly.entity_id
_entity_poly.type
_entity_poly.pdbx_seq_one_letter_code
_entity_poly.pdbx_strand_id
1 'polypeptide(L)'
;MQRKPRAPSPLLLAATATLLAPPAAAETHTATTCELHDVQTAVNAAADGDTVAIPAGTCTWTAPLDLDLQTTAPRALTVQGAGAEATLIRVETGLAEILGAAGKPWRITGLTVETAYTAPEQTAVSIGGHSTAWRLDHVRFLAHDSPYPPLRHIHVAGPAYGLIDHCEFSGEVAAAVVVDGENWQDWRTPQTWGTAEAVFIEDNLFRVTPLNENVAAGTTDCQRGGRFVFRHNTVENQIAQCHGFDSGQHASCLSMEVYANTTTIRTATTAAWAWLGQVRGGTALWFDNTWEVDPYSFPPDEAGVWLGDAIALRVYRAEGEPYGWHPCDGTPLRLCSNIDADWNPTDGSWWPLTCTSDADCTADRHRGARDATCKWRLCSGNGMTLCDPEHGDADCAELGLGSCSRFLDGPDDGTPCFQQPGRSTDNSLRPAYEWNNSCSGAQPSACVGGLGSGNVHYGENLPQLVENLDYYNFRPSGFDGSAGTGRGTLAERPTRCTPTVAYWATDTNTLYCCESPNSWTACYTPYPYPHPLQSSDTDADADADAETDTDADADAHADADTDTDTDGGNTAQDSGCGCAVNRDPAPPHLFLLAALALLRPRPPRRRSPTT
;
A
#
# COMPACT_ATOMS: atom_id res chain seq x y z
N MET A 1 -59.37 12.45 73.77
CA MET A 1 -59.22 11.91 72.40
C MET A 1 -57.86 12.36 71.86
N GLN A 2 -57.27 11.58 70.94
CA GLN A 2 -55.90 11.66 70.39
C GLN A 2 -54.80 10.95 71.20
N ARG A 3 -54.71 9.62 71.01
CA ARG A 3 -53.49 8.84 71.27
C ARG A 3 -52.52 9.04 70.10
N LYS A 4 -51.26 9.33 70.44
CA LYS A 4 -50.11 9.56 69.56
C LYS A 4 -49.84 8.37 68.59
N PRO A 5 -49.35 8.64 67.37
CA PRO A 5 -48.95 7.60 66.41
C PRO A 5 -47.63 6.93 66.79
N ARG A 6 -47.50 5.64 66.46
CA ARG A 6 -46.29 4.82 66.62
C ARG A 6 -45.25 5.22 65.55
N ALA A 7 -43.99 5.32 65.95
CA ALA A 7 -42.84 5.53 65.07
C ALA A 7 -42.51 4.26 64.24
N PRO A 8 -41.98 4.41 63.00
CA PRO A 8 -41.53 3.28 62.18
C PRO A 8 -40.13 2.79 62.59
N SER A 9 -39.90 1.49 62.47
CA SER A 9 -38.61 0.82 62.67
C SER A 9 -37.60 1.18 61.56
N PRO A 10 -36.29 1.31 61.85
CA PRO A 10 -35.29 1.58 60.83
C PRO A 10 -34.97 0.31 60.03
N LEU A 11 -35.09 0.42 58.70
CA LEU A 11 -34.59 -0.54 57.73
C LEU A 11 -33.06 -0.36 57.61
N LEU A 12 -32.27 -1.40 57.90
CA LEU A 12 -30.83 -1.38 57.62
C LEU A 12 -30.61 -1.51 56.10
N LEU A 13 -30.09 -0.45 55.48
CA LEU A 13 -29.61 -0.47 54.10
C LEU A 13 -28.15 -0.95 54.13
N ALA A 14 -27.89 -2.18 53.70
CA ALA A 14 -26.53 -2.66 53.51
C ALA A 14 -25.95 -2.04 52.23
N ALA A 15 -25.02 -1.11 52.37
CA ALA A 15 -24.26 -0.56 51.25
C ALA A 15 -23.17 -1.58 50.86
N THR A 16 -23.37 -2.28 49.74
CA THR A 16 -22.32 -3.05 49.07
C THR A 16 -21.33 -2.06 48.46
N ALA A 17 -20.19 -1.88 49.12
CA ALA A 17 -19.04 -1.19 48.52
C ALA A 17 -18.46 -2.10 47.42
N THR A 18 -18.73 -1.77 46.16
CA THR A 18 -17.96 -2.28 45.03
C THR A 18 -16.55 -1.73 45.15
N LEU A 19 -15.62 -2.55 45.61
CA LEU A 19 -14.18 -2.30 45.44
C LEU A 19 -13.91 -2.20 43.93
N LEU A 20 -13.70 -0.99 43.41
CA LEU A 20 -13.03 -0.84 42.14
C LEU A 20 -11.61 -1.37 42.33
N ALA A 21 -11.29 -2.47 41.66
CA ALA A 21 -9.90 -2.88 41.51
C ALA A 21 -9.14 -1.71 40.84
N PRO A 22 -7.94 -1.35 41.31
CA PRO A 22 -7.09 -0.41 40.57
C PRO A 22 -6.86 -0.97 39.16
N PRO A 23 -6.74 -0.12 38.12
CA PRO A 23 -6.35 -0.59 36.80
C PRO A 23 -5.04 -1.38 36.96
N ALA A 24 -5.01 -2.60 36.44
CA ALA A 24 -3.78 -3.38 36.39
C ALA A 24 -2.78 -2.57 35.56
N ALA A 25 -1.60 -2.29 36.13
CA ALA A 25 -0.51 -1.69 35.38
C ALA A 25 -0.06 -2.69 34.31
N ALA A 26 0.23 -2.20 33.10
CA ALA A 26 0.80 -3.02 32.04
C ALA A 26 2.13 -3.63 32.52
N GLU A 27 2.26 -4.95 32.44
CA GLU A 27 3.47 -5.69 32.82
C GLU A 27 4.37 -5.92 31.59
N THR A 28 5.68 -6.04 31.83
CA THR A 28 6.64 -6.46 30.81
C THR A 28 7.02 -7.93 30.99
N HIS A 29 6.67 -8.77 30.03
CA HIS A 29 7.05 -10.18 29.95
C HIS A 29 8.30 -10.31 29.10
N THR A 30 9.46 -10.51 29.73
CA THR A 30 10.72 -10.69 28.99
C THR A 30 10.88 -12.14 28.56
N ALA A 31 11.03 -12.38 27.26
CA ALA A 31 11.36 -13.70 26.73
C ALA A 31 12.77 -14.12 27.18
N THR A 32 12.97 -15.40 27.51
CA THR A 32 14.27 -15.90 27.98
C THR A 32 15.37 -15.75 26.92
N THR A 33 15.00 -15.93 25.65
CA THR A 33 15.87 -15.74 24.48
C THR A 33 15.05 -15.12 23.34
N CYS A 34 15.71 -14.78 22.22
CA CYS A 34 15.02 -14.36 21.00
C CYS A 34 14.39 -15.54 20.22
N GLU A 35 14.48 -16.78 20.71
CA GLU A 35 13.92 -17.95 20.03
C GLU A 35 12.38 -17.89 20.04
N LEU A 36 11.77 -18.30 18.93
CA LEU A 36 10.31 -18.22 18.74
C LEU A 36 9.53 -18.84 19.91
N HIS A 37 9.99 -19.97 20.42
CA HIS A 37 9.32 -20.67 21.52
C HIS A 37 9.26 -19.83 22.81
N ASP A 38 10.34 -19.12 23.13
CA ASP A 38 10.43 -18.30 24.34
C ASP A 38 9.59 -17.02 24.18
N VAL A 39 9.61 -16.41 22.99
CA VAL A 39 8.77 -15.24 22.68
C VAL A 39 7.29 -15.61 22.69
N GLN A 40 6.89 -16.73 22.07
CA GLN A 40 5.50 -17.20 22.12
C GLN A 40 5.06 -17.51 23.54
N THR A 41 5.94 -18.07 24.38
CA THR A 41 5.64 -18.32 25.79
C THR A 41 5.36 -17.01 26.54
N ALA A 42 6.15 -15.95 26.31
CA ALA A 42 5.91 -14.63 26.87
C ALA A 42 4.60 -14.00 26.36
N VAL A 43 4.31 -14.08 25.06
CA VAL A 43 3.03 -13.65 24.45
C VAL A 43 1.82 -14.36 25.08
N ASN A 44 1.94 -15.66 25.33
CA ASN A 44 0.87 -16.44 25.93
C ASN A 44 0.62 -16.07 27.41
N ALA A 45 1.64 -15.56 28.10
CA ALA A 45 1.54 -15.08 29.48
C ALA A 45 1.04 -13.63 29.60
N ALA A 46 1.25 -12.82 28.57
CA ALA A 46 0.88 -11.40 28.55
C ALA A 46 -0.63 -11.16 28.64
N ALA A 47 -1.03 -10.14 29.40
CA ALA A 47 -2.41 -9.67 29.51
C ALA A 47 -2.69 -8.49 28.56
N ASP A 48 -3.89 -7.92 28.66
CA ASP A 48 -4.31 -6.75 27.89
C ASP A 48 -3.53 -5.49 28.28
N GLY A 49 -2.79 -4.95 27.30
CA GLY A 49 -1.95 -3.77 27.46
C GLY A 49 -0.49 -4.08 27.79
N ASP A 50 -0.12 -5.35 27.99
CA ASP A 50 1.23 -5.74 28.37
C ASP A 50 2.25 -5.56 27.22
N THR A 51 3.53 -5.58 27.59
CA THR A 51 4.66 -5.60 26.65
C THR A 51 5.38 -6.94 26.73
N VAL A 52 5.72 -7.51 25.58
CA VAL A 52 6.64 -8.64 25.45
C VAL A 52 8.00 -8.11 24.98
N ALA A 53 9.00 -8.20 25.85
CA ALA A 53 10.36 -7.79 25.54
C ALA A 53 11.18 -8.97 24.99
N ILE A 54 11.67 -8.86 23.75
CA ILE A 54 12.57 -9.81 23.12
C ILE A 54 14.01 -9.37 23.41
N PRO A 55 14.85 -10.20 24.05
CA PRO A 55 16.21 -9.82 24.39
C PRO A 55 17.08 -9.64 23.13
N ALA A 56 18.22 -8.97 23.30
CA ALA A 56 19.23 -8.88 22.26
C ALA A 56 19.75 -10.28 21.88
N GLY A 57 20.02 -10.49 20.59
CA GLY A 57 20.48 -11.76 20.07
C GLY A 57 20.15 -11.92 18.59
N THR A 58 20.63 -13.03 18.04
CA THR A 58 20.32 -13.48 16.68
C THR A 58 19.67 -14.84 16.76
N CYS A 59 18.42 -14.95 16.28
CA CYS A 59 17.65 -16.18 16.30
C CYS A 59 17.07 -16.48 14.91
N THR A 60 16.82 -17.76 14.63
CA THR A 60 16.18 -18.20 13.38
C THR A 60 14.81 -18.76 13.68
N TRP A 61 13.77 -18.18 13.06
CA TRP A 61 12.39 -18.60 13.20
C TRP A 61 11.95 -19.40 11.99
N THR A 62 11.51 -20.64 12.24
CA THR A 62 11.00 -21.57 11.22
C THR A 62 9.48 -21.48 11.04
N ALA A 63 8.81 -20.75 11.93
CA ALA A 63 7.38 -20.43 11.90
C ALA A 63 7.18 -18.98 12.37
N PRO A 64 6.09 -18.31 11.98
CA PRO A 64 5.76 -16.98 12.49
C PRO A 64 5.31 -17.05 13.96
N LEU A 65 5.50 -15.94 14.67
CA LEU A 65 4.87 -15.68 15.96
C LEU A 65 3.36 -15.55 15.78
N ASP A 66 2.60 -16.34 16.53
CA ASP A 66 1.14 -16.30 16.51
C ASP A 66 0.64 -15.23 17.48
N LEU A 67 0.09 -14.17 16.91
CA LEU A 67 -0.54 -13.04 17.61
C LEU A 67 -2.04 -13.01 17.31
N ASP A 68 -2.75 -14.08 17.69
CA ASP A 68 -4.21 -14.03 17.82
C ASP A 68 -4.64 -13.15 19.01
N LEU A 69 -4.79 -11.86 18.75
CA LEU A 69 -5.25 -10.85 19.71
C LEU A 69 -6.76 -10.62 19.63
N GLN A 70 -7.49 -11.42 18.82
CA GLN A 70 -8.92 -11.26 18.59
C GLN A 70 -9.74 -12.37 19.20
N THR A 71 -9.39 -13.64 18.97
CA THR A 71 -10.27 -14.76 19.32
C THR A 71 -10.04 -15.28 20.73
N THR A 72 -8.78 -15.23 21.19
CA THR A 72 -8.38 -15.65 22.54
C THR A 72 -8.26 -14.45 23.46
N ALA A 73 -9.39 -13.97 23.98
CA ALA A 73 -9.50 -12.78 24.82
C ALA A 73 -8.93 -11.50 24.15
N PRO A 74 -9.79 -10.69 23.48
CA PRO A 74 -9.39 -9.45 22.82
C PRO A 74 -8.46 -8.58 23.67
N ARG A 75 -7.25 -8.33 23.19
CA ARG A 75 -6.22 -7.65 23.99
C ARG A 75 -5.31 -6.74 23.18
N ALA A 76 -4.88 -5.66 23.81
CA ALA A 76 -3.78 -4.84 23.33
C ALA A 76 -2.44 -5.49 23.70
N LEU A 77 -1.41 -5.32 22.87
CA LEU A 77 -0.10 -5.91 23.12
C LEU A 77 1.01 -5.15 22.39
N THR A 78 2.13 -4.91 23.08
CA THR A 78 3.38 -4.47 22.45
C THR A 78 4.37 -5.64 22.39
N VAL A 79 4.99 -5.89 21.25
CA VAL A 79 6.11 -6.81 21.09
C VAL A 79 7.34 -5.99 20.69
N GLN A 80 8.36 -5.99 21.53
CA GLN A 80 9.48 -5.06 21.43
C GLN A 80 10.81 -5.79 21.47
N GLY A 81 11.64 -5.63 20.44
CA GLY A 81 13.04 -6.03 20.48
C GLY A 81 13.89 -5.06 21.31
N ALA A 82 15.12 -5.47 21.62
CA ALA A 82 16.09 -4.65 22.35
C ALA A 82 16.68 -3.49 21.51
N GLY A 83 16.13 -3.23 20.32
CA GLY A 83 16.62 -2.29 19.32
C GLY A 83 16.96 -2.99 18.01
N ALA A 84 16.77 -2.30 16.88
CA ALA A 84 16.99 -2.89 15.56
C ALA A 84 18.44 -3.37 15.34
N GLU A 85 19.42 -2.74 15.99
CA GLU A 85 20.82 -3.18 15.95
C GLU A 85 21.16 -4.31 16.94
N ALA A 86 20.23 -4.68 17.83
CA ALA A 86 20.49 -5.59 18.95
C ALA A 86 19.70 -6.91 18.85
N THR A 87 18.47 -6.87 18.33
CA THR A 87 17.62 -8.05 18.12
C THR A 87 17.46 -8.30 16.63
N LEU A 88 18.06 -9.38 16.12
CA LEU A 88 17.92 -9.83 14.74
C LEU A 88 17.18 -11.17 14.68
N ILE A 89 16.07 -11.20 13.97
CA ILE A 89 15.29 -12.42 13.71
C ILE A 89 15.41 -12.78 12.24
N ARG A 90 16.07 -13.90 11.96
CA ARG A 90 16.11 -14.50 10.64
C ARG A 90 14.86 -15.36 10.43
N VAL A 91 14.08 -15.11 9.38
CA VAL A 91 12.78 -15.76 9.18
C VAL A 91 12.82 -16.70 7.97
N GLU A 92 12.54 -17.99 8.18
CA GLU A 92 12.45 -18.98 7.10
C GLU A 92 11.04 -19.05 6.47
N THR A 93 10.04 -18.50 7.17
CA THR A 93 8.63 -18.45 6.75
C THR A 93 8.04 -17.06 6.98
N GLY A 94 8.11 -16.53 8.20
CA GLY A 94 7.65 -15.18 8.54
C GLY A 94 8.05 -14.77 9.95
N LEU A 95 7.91 -13.48 10.26
CA LEU A 95 8.07 -12.94 11.61
C LEU A 95 6.79 -13.17 12.42
N ALA A 96 5.64 -12.71 11.92
CA ALA A 96 4.40 -12.71 12.70
C ALA A 96 3.15 -12.83 11.83
N GLU A 97 2.16 -13.54 12.37
CA GLU A 97 0.78 -13.57 11.89
C GLU A 97 -0.11 -12.96 12.97
N ILE A 98 -0.80 -11.86 12.64
CA ILE A 98 -1.53 -11.05 13.60
C ILE A 98 -3.01 -11.02 13.25
N LEU A 99 -3.87 -11.29 14.23
CA LEU A 99 -5.31 -11.01 14.18
C LEU A 99 -5.65 -10.01 15.27
N GLY A 100 -5.71 -8.72 14.89
CA GLY A 100 -5.99 -7.64 15.84
C GLY A 100 -7.46 -7.53 16.20
N ALA A 101 -7.79 -7.26 17.46
CA ALA A 101 -9.15 -6.95 17.88
C ALA A 101 -9.53 -5.47 17.66
N ALA A 102 -10.80 -5.23 17.30
CA ALA A 102 -11.36 -3.89 17.27
C ALA A 102 -11.24 -3.20 18.64
N GLY A 103 -10.80 -1.94 18.65
CA GLY A 103 -10.59 -1.15 19.86
C GLY A 103 -9.38 -1.59 20.70
N LYS A 104 -8.55 -2.52 20.21
CA LYS A 104 -7.32 -2.98 20.88
C LYS A 104 -6.10 -2.63 20.03
N PRO A 105 -5.28 -1.64 20.44
CA PRO A 105 -4.05 -1.32 19.74
C PRO A 105 -3.02 -2.42 19.96
N TRP A 106 -2.15 -2.66 18.98
CA TRP A 106 -0.97 -3.47 19.16
C TRP A 106 0.23 -2.83 18.48
N ARG A 107 1.42 -3.16 18.94
CA ARG A 107 2.67 -2.60 18.41
C ARG A 107 3.71 -3.68 18.22
N ILE A 108 4.43 -3.65 17.10
CA ILE A 108 5.70 -4.39 16.94
C ILE A 108 6.80 -3.36 16.68
N THR A 109 7.87 -3.39 17.46
CA THR A 109 8.93 -2.37 17.37
C THR A 109 10.34 -2.85 17.72
N GLY A 110 11.34 -2.14 17.24
CA GLY A 110 12.72 -2.20 17.74
C GLY A 110 13.46 -3.50 17.44
N LEU A 111 13.35 -4.03 16.23
CA LEU A 111 14.04 -5.27 15.82
C LEU A 111 14.41 -5.27 14.33
N THR A 112 15.35 -6.12 13.95
CA THR A 112 15.67 -6.42 12.55
C THR A 112 15.06 -7.75 12.14
N VAL A 113 14.44 -7.78 10.97
CA VAL A 113 13.93 -8.98 10.29
C VAL A 113 14.79 -9.24 9.06
N GLU A 114 15.39 -10.42 8.99
CA GLU A 114 16.19 -10.85 7.85
C GLU A 114 15.53 -12.04 7.16
N THR A 115 15.19 -11.91 5.87
CA THR A 115 14.46 -12.97 5.16
C THR A 115 15.39 -14.08 4.70
N ALA A 116 15.13 -15.31 5.14
CA ALA A 116 15.83 -16.53 4.73
C ALA A 116 14.85 -17.60 4.22
N TYR A 117 13.91 -17.18 3.37
CA TYR A 117 12.77 -18.01 3.00
C TYR A 117 13.17 -19.33 2.35
N THR A 118 12.50 -20.40 2.78
CA THR A 118 12.71 -21.77 2.31
C THR A 118 11.71 -22.19 1.23
N ALA A 119 10.73 -21.34 0.95
CA ALA A 119 9.68 -21.51 -0.06
C ALA A 119 9.38 -20.18 -0.75
N PRO A 120 8.81 -20.19 -1.96
CA PRO A 120 8.33 -18.96 -2.61
C PRO A 120 7.11 -18.39 -1.87
N GLU A 121 6.74 -17.16 -2.24
CA GLU A 121 5.47 -16.51 -1.85
C GLU A 121 5.28 -16.21 -0.37
N GLN A 122 6.38 -16.03 0.37
CA GLN A 122 6.35 -15.71 1.80
C GLN A 122 6.20 -14.21 2.08
N THR A 123 5.75 -13.90 3.31
CA THR A 123 5.53 -12.55 3.85
C THR A 123 6.11 -12.46 5.24
N ALA A 124 6.81 -11.38 5.58
CA ALA A 124 7.42 -11.26 6.92
C ALA A 124 6.35 -10.97 7.97
N VAL A 125 5.44 -10.02 7.74
CA VAL A 125 4.40 -9.65 8.69
C VAL A 125 3.04 -9.69 8.00
N SER A 126 2.17 -10.59 8.46
CA SER A 126 0.79 -10.72 7.98
C SER A 126 -0.15 -10.13 9.01
N ILE A 127 -0.86 -9.08 8.65
CA ILE A 127 -1.77 -8.33 9.52
C ILE A 127 -3.20 -8.54 9.06
N GLY A 128 -4.05 -9.04 9.95
CA GLY A 128 -5.49 -9.14 9.74
C GLY A 128 -6.28 -8.80 11.00
N GLY A 129 -7.55 -9.19 10.98
CA GLY A 129 -8.51 -8.87 12.03
C GLY A 129 -9.14 -7.50 11.83
N HIS A 130 -9.53 -6.87 12.93
CA HIS A 130 -10.39 -5.67 12.95
C HIS A 130 -9.80 -4.54 13.79
N SER A 131 -8.52 -4.61 14.16
CA SER A 131 -7.87 -3.51 14.85
C SER A 131 -7.65 -2.33 13.90
N THR A 132 -8.03 -1.14 14.35
CA THR A 132 -7.90 0.13 13.61
C THR A 132 -6.92 1.10 14.28
N ALA A 133 -6.05 0.58 15.16
CA ALA A 133 -5.14 1.38 15.98
C ALA A 133 -3.79 0.69 16.21
N TRP A 134 -3.30 -0.08 15.24
CA TRP A 134 -2.02 -0.77 15.36
C TRP A 134 -0.85 0.05 14.82
N ARG A 135 0.36 -0.26 15.30
CA ARG A 135 1.60 0.39 14.86
C ARG A 135 2.72 -0.63 14.61
N LEU A 136 3.45 -0.47 13.53
CA LEU A 136 4.65 -1.23 13.22
C LEU A 136 5.76 -0.22 12.94
N ASP A 137 6.74 -0.13 13.84
CA ASP A 137 7.69 0.97 13.81
C ASP A 137 9.11 0.59 14.25
N HIS A 138 10.12 1.35 13.81
CA HIS A 138 11.52 1.08 14.13
C HIS A 138 11.96 -0.37 13.83
N VAL A 139 11.40 -0.96 12.78
CA VAL A 139 11.76 -2.28 12.27
C VAL A 139 12.63 -2.13 11.03
N ARG A 140 13.72 -2.90 10.96
CA ARG A 140 14.56 -2.99 9.76
C ARG A 140 14.26 -4.30 9.03
N PHE A 141 13.81 -4.24 7.80
CA PHE A 141 13.55 -5.38 6.93
C PHE A 141 14.70 -5.56 5.93
N LEU A 142 15.36 -6.70 5.96
CA LEU A 142 16.50 -7.04 5.10
C LEU A 142 16.13 -8.21 4.19
N ALA A 143 15.88 -7.92 2.92
CA ALA A 143 15.64 -8.88 1.86
C ALA A 143 16.96 -9.38 1.24
N HIS A 144 17.80 -10.06 2.02
CA HIS A 144 19.03 -10.69 1.56
C HIS A 144 19.22 -12.02 2.30
N ASP A 145 19.77 -13.04 1.62
CA ASP A 145 19.92 -14.44 2.07
C ASP A 145 18.74 -15.40 1.82
N SER A 146 18.01 -15.26 0.70
CA SER A 146 17.10 -16.32 0.23
C SER A 146 17.33 -16.70 -1.23
N PRO A 147 17.23 -17.99 -1.59
CA PRO A 147 17.12 -18.42 -2.99
C PRO A 147 15.78 -18.01 -3.64
N TYR A 148 14.81 -17.54 -2.84
CA TYR A 148 13.51 -17.07 -3.30
C TYR A 148 13.33 -15.60 -2.87
N PRO A 149 13.16 -14.65 -3.80
CA PRO A 149 12.88 -13.28 -3.38
C PRO A 149 11.57 -13.23 -2.56
N PRO A 150 11.51 -12.45 -1.47
CA PRO A 150 10.24 -12.16 -0.80
C PRO A 150 9.26 -11.57 -1.83
N LEU A 151 8.00 -12.04 -1.82
CA LEU A 151 6.97 -11.28 -2.54
C LEU A 151 6.71 -9.95 -1.86
N ARG A 152 6.73 -9.96 -0.51
CA ARG A 152 6.36 -8.80 0.29
C ARG A 152 6.94 -8.83 1.70
N HIS A 153 7.21 -7.67 2.26
CA HIS A 153 7.58 -7.57 3.69
C HIS A 153 6.32 -7.58 4.55
N ILE A 154 5.33 -6.75 4.20
CA ILE A 154 4.11 -6.57 5.00
C ILE A 154 2.89 -6.82 4.11
N HIS A 155 1.94 -7.60 4.61
CA HIS A 155 0.61 -7.76 4.02
C HIS A 155 -0.44 -7.41 5.05
N VAL A 156 -1.24 -6.38 4.77
CA VAL A 156 -2.44 -6.05 5.54
C VAL A 156 -3.64 -6.58 4.78
N ALA A 157 -4.54 -7.26 5.48
CA ALA A 157 -5.76 -7.84 4.93
C ALA A 157 -6.98 -7.54 5.79
N GLY A 158 -8.07 -7.09 5.14
CA GLY A 158 -9.35 -6.83 5.80
C GLY A 158 -9.45 -5.41 6.37
N PRO A 159 -10.42 -5.15 7.28
CA PRO A 159 -10.71 -3.82 7.80
C PRO A 159 -9.74 -3.44 8.92
N ALA A 160 -8.44 -3.63 8.68
CA ALA A 160 -7.37 -3.34 9.61
C ALA A 160 -6.66 -2.05 9.20
N TYR A 161 -6.70 -1.04 10.08
CA TYR A 161 -6.11 0.27 9.84
C TYR A 161 -5.08 0.59 10.92
N GLY A 162 -3.99 1.23 10.53
CA GLY A 162 -2.87 1.45 11.43
C GLY A 162 -1.74 2.16 10.74
N LEU A 163 -0.58 2.16 11.40
CA LEU A 163 0.56 2.97 11.05
C LEU A 163 1.81 2.11 10.87
N ILE A 164 2.51 2.30 9.75
CA ILE A 164 3.84 1.80 9.49
C ILE A 164 4.76 3.01 9.41
N ASP A 165 5.64 3.19 10.40
CA ASP A 165 6.48 4.38 10.50
C ASP A 165 7.90 4.12 11.00
N HIS A 166 8.85 4.99 10.65
CA HIS A 166 10.26 4.88 11.08
C HIS A 166 10.90 3.50 10.80
N CYS A 167 10.43 2.78 9.77
CA CYS A 167 11.00 1.51 9.34
C CYS A 167 12.02 1.71 8.21
N GLU A 168 12.99 0.80 8.12
CA GLU A 168 13.91 0.71 6.98
C GLU A 168 13.65 -0.58 6.22
N PHE A 169 13.48 -0.50 4.91
CA PHE A 169 13.30 -1.63 4.01
C PHE A 169 14.48 -1.67 3.05
N SER A 170 15.23 -2.76 3.04
CA SER A 170 16.40 -2.95 2.17
C SER A 170 16.30 -4.23 1.37
N GLY A 171 16.74 -4.18 0.12
CA GLY A 171 16.77 -5.33 -0.80
C GLY A 171 15.52 -5.41 -1.68
N GLU A 172 15.61 -6.23 -2.74
CA GLU A 172 14.58 -6.29 -3.78
C GLU A 172 13.42 -7.20 -3.38
N VAL A 173 12.22 -6.64 -3.44
CA VAL A 173 10.93 -7.32 -3.17
C VAL A 173 9.93 -6.95 -4.26
N ALA A 174 8.91 -7.76 -4.50
CA ALA A 174 7.88 -7.42 -5.49
C ALA A 174 6.99 -6.24 -5.03
N ALA A 175 6.61 -6.21 -3.74
CA ALA A 175 5.97 -5.08 -3.07
C ALA A 175 6.35 -5.01 -1.59
N ALA A 176 6.88 -3.91 -1.07
CA ALA A 176 7.25 -3.84 0.35
C ALA A 176 6.03 -3.90 1.27
N VAL A 177 4.96 -3.17 0.94
CA VAL A 177 3.71 -3.14 1.69
C VAL A 177 2.52 -3.41 0.75
N VAL A 178 1.76 -4.46 1.04
CA VAL A 178 0.52 -4.79 0.32
C VAL A 178 -0.67 -4.50 1.23
N VAL A 179 -1.65 -3.73 0.74
CA VAL A 179 -2.85 -3.37 1.49
C VAL A 179 -4.10 -3.90 0.78
N ASP A 180 -4.68 -4.95 1.34
CA ASP A 180 -5.91 -5.57 0.85
C ASP A 180 -7.08 -5.27 1.78
N GLY A 181 -8.22 -4.92 1.20
CA GLY A 181 -9.48 -4.83 1.94
C GLY A 181 -10.24 -6.16 1.99
N GLU A 182 -11.54 -6.08 2.29
CA GLU A 182 -12.55 -7.14 2.29
C GLU A 182 -13.17 -7.38 0.90
N ASN A 183 -12.39 -7.09 -0.15
CA ASN A 183 -12.70 -7.32 -1.55
C ASN A 183 -13.90 -6.48 -2.04
N TRP A 184 -15.00 -7.13 -2.43
CA TRP A 184 -16.17 -6.48 -3.01
C TRP A 184 -16.95 -5.63 -2.02
N GLN A 185 -16.83 -5.92 -0.72
CA GLN A 185 -17.59 -5.25 0.33
C GLN A 185 -17.16 -3.80 0.52
N ASP A 186 -15.85 -3.52 0.44
CA ASP A 186 -15.30 -2.17 0.59
C ASP A 186 -15.75 -1.21 -0.49
N TRP A 187 -15.98 -1.71 -1.70
CA TRP A 187 -16.51 -0.90 -2.78
C TRP A 187 -17.99 -0.52 -2.58
N ARG A 188 -18.66 -0.99 -1.52
CA ARG A 188 -20.00 -0.56 -1.09
C ARG A 188 -19.96 0.35 0.14
N THR A 189 -18.79 0.55 0.73
CA THR A 189 -18.64 1.45 1.88
C THR A 189 -18.20 2.84 1.40
N PRO A 190 -18.56 3.92 2.11
CA PRO A 190 -18.22 5.28 1.70
C PRO A 190 -16.72 5.47 1.47
N GLN A 191 -16.40 6.42 0.59
CA GLN A 191 -15.04 6.90 0.40
C GLN A 191 -14.62 7.74 1.63
N THR A 192 -13.39 7.53 2.10
CA THR A 192 -12.92 7.98 3.42
C THR A 192 -11.60 8.77 3.34
N TRP A 193 -11.40 9.58 2.30
CA TRP A 193 -10.17 10.38 2.18
C TRP A 193 -9.96 11.26 3.41
N GLY A 194 -8.70 11.35 3.85
CA GLY A 194 -8.31 12.22 4.96
C GLY A 194 -8.86 11.79 6.31
N THR A 195 -9.30 10.53 6.47
CA THR A 195 -9.70 9.95 7.76
C THR A 195 -8.68 8.91 8.25
N ALA A 196 -8.91 8.35 9.43
CA ALA A 196 -8.10 7.26 9.98
C ALA A 196 -8.37 5.88 9.32
N GLU A 197 -9.34 5.78 8.40
CA GLU A 197 -9.76 4.51 7.78
C GLU A 197 -8.89 4.17 6.57
N ALA A 198 -7.58 4.08 6.80
CA ALA A 198 -6.57 3.68 5.84
C ALA A 198 -5.35 3.10 6.57
N VAL A 199 -4.53 2.34 5.84
CA VAL A 199 -3.17 2.02 6.31
C VAL A 199 -2.27 3.20 6.00
N PHE A 200 -1.68 3.80 7.03
CA PHE A 200 -0.70 4.88 6.91
C PHE A 200 0.71 4.31 6.82
N ILE A 201 1.46 4.78 5.84
CA ILE A 201 2.87 4.45 5.60
C ILE A 201 3.61 5.78 5.55
N GLU A 202 4.31 6.12 6.63
CA GLU A 202 4.98 7.43 6.75
C GLU A 202 6.34 7.39 7.41
N ASP A 203 7.19 8.37 7.11
CA ASP A 203 8.52 8.51 7.73
C ASP A 203 9.40 7.25 7.59
N ASN A 204 9.18 6.45 6.54
CA ASN A 204 9.95 5.23 6.26
C ASN A 204 11.03 5.47 5.19
N LEU A 205 12.00 4.56 5.19
CA LEU A 205 13.07 4.52 4.21
C LEU A 205 13.02 3.21 3.42
N PHE A 206 12.75 3.30 2.12
CA PHE A 206 12.77 2.17 1.19
C PHE A 206 14.01 2.25 0.31
N ARG A 207 14.87 1.24 0.38
CA ARG A 207 16.13 1.17 -0.38
C ARG A 207 16.27 -0.11 -1.16
N VAL A 208 16.14 0.02 -2.48
CA VAL A 208 16.51 -1.04 -3.42
C VAL A 208 17.77 -0.61 -4.17
N THR A 209 18.68 -1.56 -4.41
CA THR A 209 19.89 -1.30 -5.18
C THR A 209 19.56 -0.72 -6.56
N PRO A 210 20.45 0.10 -7.16
CA PRO A 210 20.17 0.75 -8.45
C PRO A 210 19.76 -0.23 -9.54
N LEU A 211 18.85 0.21 -10.41
CA LEU A 211 18.22 -0.60 -11.44
C LEU A 211 19.25 -1.06 -12.49
N ASN A 212 19.17 -2.31 -12.93
CA ASN A 212 20.02 -2.89 -13.98
C ASN A 212 19.27 -3.18 -15.29
N GLU A 213 17.95 -3.37 -15.24
CA GLU A 213 17.03 -3.44 -16.38
C GLU A 213 15.61 -3.01 -15.97
N ASN A 214 14.75 -2.70 -16.95
CA ASN A 214 13.37 -2.19 -16.79
C ASN A 214 12.62 -2.65 -15.54
N VAL A 215 12.55 -1.84 -14.46
CA VAL A 215 11.58 -2.06 -13.40
C VAL A 215 11.39 -0.77 -12.60
N ALA A 216 10.14 -0.37 -12.37
CA ALA A 216 9.78 0.38 -11.17
C ALA A 216 9.01 -0.61 -10.30
N ALA A 217 9.72 -1.39 -9.48
CA ALA A 217 9.07 -2.33 -8.56
C ALA A 217 8.21 -1.51 -7.59
N GLY A 218 7.02 -2.03 -7.26
CA GLY A 218 6.13 -1.33 -6.35
C GLY A 218 6.74 -1.28 -4.95
N THR A 219 6.88 -0.11 -4.35
CA THR A 219 6.99 -0.01 -2.89
C THR A 219 5.70 -0.49 -2.25
N THR A 220 4.58 -0.04 -2.80
CA THR A 220 3.24 -0.40 -2.34
C THR A 220 2.54 -1.28 -3.35
N ASP A 221 1.56 -2.02 -2.87
CA ASP A 221 0.51 -2.59 -3.69
C ASP A 221 -0.82 -2.54 -2.94
N CYS A 222 -1.91 -2.58 -3.67
CA CYS A 222 -3.25 -2.48 -3.11
C CYS A 222 -4.28 -3.12 -4.04
N GLN A 223 -5.17 -3.92 -3.47
CA GLN A 223 -6.29 -4.57 -4.16
C GLN A 223 -7.42 -4.86 -3.17
N ARG A 224 -8.44 -5.59 -3.60
CA ARG A 224 -9.55 -6.04 -2.75
C ARG A 224 -10.23 -4.88 -2.01
N GLY A 225 -10.33 -3.71 -2.63
CA GLY A 225 -10.92 -2.53 -2.00
C GLY A 225 -10.05 -1.86 -0.92
N GLY A 226 -8.75 -2.18 -0.87
CA GLY A 226 -7.80 -1.59 0.07
C GLY A 226 -7.71 -0.07 -0.01
N ARG A 227 -7.28 0.53 1.11
CA ARG A 227 -7.14 1.97 1.30
C ARG A 227 -5.80 2.25 1.97
N PHE A 228 -4.96 3.11 1.38
CA PHE A 228 -3.69 3.48 1.99
C PHE A 228 -3.32 4.95 1.78
N VAL A 229 -2.50 5.44 2.70
CA VAL A 229 -1.85 6.76 2.65
C VAL A 229 -0.34 6.53 2.69
N PHE A 230 0.36 6.97 1.64
CA PHE A 230 1.81 6.90 1.52
C PHE A 230 2.38 8.32 1.54
N ARG A 231 2.97 8.73 2.66
CA ARG A 231 3.40 10.13 2.85
C ARG A 231 4.72 10.29 3.57
N HIS A 232 5.46 11.36 3.30
CA HIS A 232 6.70 11.68 4.03
C HIS A 232 7.78 10.58 4.00
N ASN A 233 7.70 9.62 3.05
CA ASN A 233 8.69 8.57 2.93
C ASN A 233 9.87 9.00 2.04
N THR A 234 11.02 8.38 2.28
CA THR A 234 12.18 8.41 1.38
C THR A 234 12.26 7.10 0.62
N VAL A 235 12.24 7.15 -0.70
CA VAL A 235 12.18 5.97 -1.57
C VAL A 235 13.34 5.98 -2.55
N GLU A 236 14.05 4.86 -2.69
CA GLU A 236 15.13 4.69 -3.66
C GLU A 236 14.81 3.50 -4.57
N ASN A 237 14.64 3.79 -5.87
CA ASN A 237 14.46 2.83 -6.96
C ASN A 237 13.18 1.98 -6.90
N GLN A 238 12.13 2.50 -6.26
CA GLN A 238 10.78 1.92 -6.26
C GLN A 238 9.71 3.02 -6.36
N ILE A 239 8.45 2.62 -6.56
CA ILE A 239 7.32 3.55 -6.74
C ILE A 239 6.09 3.17 -5.93
N ALA A 240 5.26 4.14 -5.57
CA ALA A 240 3.91 3.86 -5.09
C ALA A 240 3.03 3.38 -6.26
N GLN A 241 2.29 2.30 -6.05
CA GLN A 241 1.37 1.73 -7.03
C GLN A 241 0.19 0.97 -6.40
N CYS A 242 -0.75 0.53 -7.24
CA CYS A 242 -1.81 -0.41 -6.89
C CYS A 242 -2.17 -1.34 -8.05
N HIS A 243 -2.96 -2.36 -7.74
CA HIS A 243 -3.61 -3.23 -8.72
C HIS A 243 -5.01 -2.73 -9.11
N GLY A 244 -5.33 -2.98 -10.39
CA GLY A 244 -6.65 -2.80 -10.98
C GLY A 244 -7.46 -4.08 -10.95
N PHE A 245 -8.76 -4.00 -11.23
CA PHE A 245 -9.60 -5.19 -11.43
C PHE A 245 -9.06 -6.10 -12.54
N ASP A 246 -8.36 -5.53 -13.51
CA ASP A 246 -7.71 -6.23 -14.61
C ASP A 246 -6.56 -7.19 -14.21
N SER A 247 -6.22 -7.22 -12.92
CA SER A 247 -5.09 -7.96 -12.36
C SER A 247 -5.48 -9.33 -11.80
N GLY A 248 -6.77 -9.61 -11.58
CA GLY A 248 -7.15 -10.77 -10.78
C GLY A 248 -8.64 -10.97 -10.52
N GLN A 249 -8.92 -12.02 -9.73
CA GLN A 249 -10.24 -12.38 -9.18
C GLN A 249 -10.84 -11.35 -8.20
N HIS A 250 -10.16 -10.23 -7.98
CA HIS A 250 -10.43 -9.35 -6.85
C HIS A 250 -10.80 -7.94 -7.33
N ALA A 251 -11.57 -7.24 -6.50
CA ALA A 251 -11.81 -5.82 -6.67
C ALA A 251 -10.50 -5.04 -6.75
N SER A 252 -10.51 -3.91 -7.45
CA SER A 252 -9.33 -3.02 -7.49
C SER A 252 -9.05 -2.40 -6.11
N CYS A 253 -7.89 -1.76 -5.97
CA CYS A 253 -7.69 -0.81 -4.88
C CYS A 253 -8.81 0.23 -4.87
N LEU A 254 -9.33 0.59 -3.69
CA LEU A 254 -10.44 1.55 -3.61
C LEU A 254 -9.93 3.00 -3.57
N SER A 255 -8.89 3.27 -2.77
CA SER A 255 -8.31 4.60 -2.70
C SER A 255 -6.85 4.63 -2.27
N MET A 256 -6.12 5.58 -2.84
CA MET A 256 -4.75 5.91 -2.42
C MET A 256 -4.57 7.42 -2.23
N GLU A 257 -3.78 7.79 -1.23
CA GLU A 257 -3.27 9.15 -1.05
C GLU A 257 -1.74 9.08 -1.03
N VAL A 258 -1.08 9.72 -1.98
CA VAL A 258 0.38 9.67 -2.13
C VAL A 258 0.91 11.10 -2.14
N TYR A 259 1.54 11.53 -1.04
CA TYR A 259 1.97 12.92 -0.94
C TYR A 259 3.21 13.19 -0.09
N ALA A 260 3.90 14.29 -0.40
CA ALA A 260 5.08 14.73 0.36
C ALA A 260 6.19 13.66 0.47
N ASN A 261 6.29 12.74 -0.49
CA ASN A 261 7.38 11.77 -0.54
C ASN A 261 8.57 12.32 -1.35
N THR A 262 9.77 11.84 -1.02
CA THR A 262 10.97 12.06 -1.82
C THR A 262 11.43 10.73 -2.41
N THR A 263 11.39 10.62 -3.73
CA THR A 263 11.77 9.41 -4.45
C THR A 263 12.98 9.68 -5.32
N THR A 264 13.98 8.82 -5.24
CA THR A 264 15.10 8.83 -6.17
C THR A 264 15.07 7.60 -7.06
N ILE A 265 15.26 7.78 -8.37
CA ILE A 265 15.35 6.71 -9.36
C ILE A 265 16.69 6.82 -10.08
N ARG A 266 17.55 5.82 -9.86
CA ARG A 266 18.90 5.72 -10.38
C ARG A 266 19.12 4.40 -11.10
N THR A 267 20.03 4.40 -12.07
CA THR A 267 20.44 3.20 -12.79
C THR A 267 21.90 2.84 -12.52
N ALA A 268 22.22 1.53 -12.54
CA ALA A 268 23.53 1.01 -12.19
C ALA A 268 24.54 1.10 -13.34
N THR A 269 24.20 0.63 -14.55
CA THR A 269 25.18 0.44 -15.64
C THR A 269 24.64 0.66 -17.06
N THR A 270 23.33 0.73 -17.25
CA THR A 270 22.67 0.83 -18.57
C THR A 270 21.52 1.81 -18.51
N ALA A 271 21.00 2.24 -19.67
CA ALA A 271 19.76 3.00 -19.69
C ALA A 271 18.59 2.13 -19.17
N ALA A 272 17.78 2.67 -18.26
CA ALA A 272 16.60 2.01 -17.70
C ALA A 272 15.34 2.81 -17.97
N TRP A 273 14.21 2.13 -18.15
CA TRP A 273 12.90 2.76 -18.20
C TRP A 273 12.21 2.72 -16.84
N ALA A 274 11.52 3.81 -16.47
CA ALA A 274 10.80 3.90 -15.20
C ALA A 274 9.48 4.69 -15.32
N TRP A 275 8.56 4.35 -14.41
CA TRP A 275 7.43 5.18 -14.00
C TRP A 275 7.81 5.95 -12.72
N LEU A 276 7.09 7.03 -12.41
CA LEU A 276 7.18 7.70 -11.10
C LEU A 276 6.08 7.24 -10.12
N GLY A 277 5.03 6.62 -10.64
CA GLY A 277 3.92 6.04 -9.88
C GLY A 277 2.88 5.39 -10.79
N GLN A 278 1.95 4.62 -10.20
CA GLN A 278 0.87 3.97 -10.96
C GLN A 278 -0.47 3.93 -10.20
N VAL A 279 -1.57 4.15 -10.92
CA VAL A 279 -2.94 3.94 -10.45
C VAL A 279 -3.68 3.05 -11.45
N ARG A 280 -4.16 1.89 -10.98
CA ARG A 280 -4.85 0.91 -11.83
C ARG A 280 -6.32 0.69 -11.51
N GLY A 281 -6.82 1.30 -10.44
CA GLY A 281 -8.23 1.27 -10.09
C GLY A 281 -8.51 2.20 -8.93
N GLY A 282 -9.79 2.43 -8.68
CA GLY A 282 -10.24 3.28 -7.59
C GLY A 282 -9.96 4.78 -7.81
N THR A 283 -9.84 5.52 -6.72
CA THR A 283 -9.61 6.97 -6.73
C THR A 283 -8.28 7.33 -6.07
N ALA A 284 -7.66 8.45 -6.48
CA ALA A 284 -6.31 8.77 -6.04
C ALA A 284 -6.08 10.27 -5.82
N LEU A 285 -5.28 10.61 -4.82
CA LEU A 285 -4.72 11.95 -4.61
C LEU A 285 -3.19 11.87 -4.66
N TRP A 286 -2.56 12.65 -5.55
CA TRP A 286 -1.10 12.68 -5.72
C TRP A 286 -0.58 14.11 -5.64
N PHE A 287 0.12 14.49 -4.56
CA PHE A 287 0.54 15.88 -4.43
C PHE A 287 1.81 16.10 -3.61
N ASP A 288 2.49 17.22 -3.85
CA ASP A 288 3.68 17.63 -3.10
C ASP A 288 4.82 16.58 -3.10
N ASN A 289 4.82 15.61 -4.02
CA ASN A 289 5.90 14.63 -4.14
C ASN A 289 7.07 15.21 -4.94
N THR A 290 8.28 14.76 -4.63
CA THR A 290 9.51 15.14 -5.34
C THR A 290 10.24 13.91 -5.86
N TRP A 291 10.56 13.90 -7.16
CA TRP A 291 11.38 12.87 -7.78
C TRP A 291 12.76 13.40 -8.20
N GLU A 292 13.81 12.67 -7.86
CA GLU A 292 15.16 12.87 -8.38
C GLU A 292 15.50 11.70 -9.31
N VAL A 293 15.71 11.97 -10.60
CA VAL A 293 15.86 10.93 -11.61
C VAL A 293 17.18 11.09 -12.34
N ASP A 294 17.93 10.00 -12.51
CA ASP A 294 19.20 10.05 -13.25
C ASP A 294 18.98 10.60 -14.67
N PRO A 295 19.80 11.58 -15.11
CA PRO A 295 19.60 12.24 -16.40
C PRO A 295 19.75 11.26 -17.56
N TYR A 296 18.90 11.40 -18.57
CA TYR A 296 18.98 10.64 -19.81
C TYR A 296 19.38 11.54 -20.99
N SER A 297 20.52 11.22 -21.62
CA SER A 297 20.94 11.79 -22.90
C SER A 297 20.78 10.74 -24.02
N PHE A 298 20.24 11.15 -25.16
CA PHE A 298 20.18 10.33 -26.37
C PHE A 298 21.33 10.70 -27.31
N PRO A 299 22.06 9.75 -27.95
CA PRO A 299 21.84 8.28 -28.01
C PRO A 299 22.21 7.51 -26.72
N PRO A 300 21.79 6.22 -26.58
CA PRO A 300 21.81 5.46 -25.31
C PRO A 300 23.16 4.81 -24.96
N ASP A 301 24.29 5.41 -25.34
CA ASP A 301 25.63 4.93 -25.02
C ASP A 301 26.09 5.25 -23.59
N GLU A 302 25.27 5.96 -22.79
CA GLU A 302 25.50 6.27 -21.38
C GLU A 302 24.34 5.81 -20.47
N ALA A 303 24.65 5.57 -19.19
CA ALA A 303 23.66 5.25 -18.16
C ALA A 303 22.72 6.45 -17.92
N GLY A 304 21.41 6.19 -17.77
CA GLY A 304 20.39 7.22 -17.49
C GLY A 304 18.99 6.61 -17.41
N VAL A 305 18.02 7.38 -16.89
CA VAL A 305 16.64 6.89 -16.74
C VAL A 305 15.72 7.58 -17.77
N TRP A 306 15.17 6.78 -18.68
CA TRP A 306 14.14 7.22 -19.61
C TRP A 306 12.76 7.07 -18.96
N LEU A 307 12.08 8.19 -18.73
CA LEU A 307 10.72 8.18 -18.20
C LEU A 307 9.72 7.94 -19.33
N GLY A 308 8.87 6.93 -19.18
CA GLY A 308 7.71 6.72 -20.05
C GLY A 308 6.57 7.66 -19.71
N ASP A 309 6.13 7.60 -18.45
CA ASP A 309 5.01 8.36 -17.89
C ASP A 309 5.44 8.84 -16.49
N ALA A 310 5.02 10.04 -16.07
CA ALA A 310 5.22 10.47 -14.69
C ALA A 310 4.38 9.60 -13.74
N ILE A 311 3.06 9.82 -13.66
CA ILE A 311 2.14 8.96 -12.89
C ILE A 311 1.19 8.27 -13.86
N ALA A 312 1.36 6.96 -14.04
CA ALA A 312 0.62 6.18 -15.01
C ALA A 312 -0.79 5.84 -14.50
N LEU A 313 -1.83 6.34 -15.16
CA LEU A 313 -3.20 5.85 -15.02
C LEU A 313 -3.42 4.75 -16.07
N ARG A 314 -3.79 3.55 -15.64
CA ARG A 314 -3.99 2.44 -16.57
C ARG A 314 -5.17 1.57 -16.17
N VAL A 315 -5.96 1.14 -17.14
CA VAL A 315 -6.73 -0.10 -17.01
C VAL A 315 -5.87 -1.14 -17.69
N TYR A 316 -5.06 -1.83 -16.90
CA TYR A 316 -4.05 -2.73 -17.46
C TYR A 316 -4.75 -3.89 -18.18
N ARG A 317 -4.17 -4.43 -19.25
CA ARG A 317 -4.82 -5.43 -20.14
C ARG A 317 -6.13 -4.99 -20.82
N ALA A 318 -6.52 -3.70 -20.82
CA ALA A 318 -7.66 -3.25 -21.63
C ALA A 318 -7.34 -3.14 -23.15
N GLU A 319 -6.06 -3.20 -23.53
CA GLU A 319 -5.60 -3.02 -24.91
C GLU A 319 -5.10 -4.32 -25.55
N GLY A 320 -5.59 -4.63 -26.76
CA GLY A 320 -4.89 -5.40 -27.79
C GLY A 320 -4.64 -6.90 -27.55
N GLU A 321 -4.93 -7.71 -28.56
CA GLU A 321 -4.48 -9.13 -28.59
C GLU A 321 -2.94 -9.24 -28.58
N PRO A 322 -2.35 -10.24 -27.91
CA PRO A 322 -2.99 -11.39 -27.27
C PRO A 322 -3.24 -11.21 -25.75
N TYR A 323 -3.03 -10.02 -25.19
CA TYR A 323 -3.04 -9.77 -23.74
C TYR A 323 -4.24 -8.96 -23.26
N GLY A 324 -5.05 -8.46 -24.19
CA GLY A 324 -6.27 -7.70 -23.94
C GLY A 324 -7.33 -8.59 -23.28
N TRP A 325 -7.51 -8.44 -21.97
CA TRP A 325 -8.67 -9.00 -21.29
C TRP A 325 -9.72 -7.90 -21.14
N HIS A 326 -10.76 -8.01 -21.98
CA HIS A 326 -11.90 -7.11 -22.02
C HIS A 326 -11.59 -5.67 -22.45
N PRO A 327 -11.54 -5.39 -23.77
CA PRO A 327 -11.53 -4.01 -24.22
C PRO A 327 -12.85 -3.40 -23.78
N CYS A 328 -12.84 -2.44 -22.85
CA CYS A 328 -14.05 -1.75 -22.43
C CYS A 328 -14.52 -0.88 -23.60
N ASP A 329 -15.25 -1.51 -24.52
CA ASP A 329 -15.63 -1.02 -25.83
C ASP A 329 -17.16 -0.91 -26.00
N GLY A 330 -17.89 -1.18 -24.92
CA GLY A 330 -19.35 -1.11 -24.83
C GLY A 330 -20.02 -2.44 -25.10
N THR A 331 -19.26 -3.47 -25.47
CA THR A 331 -19.77 -4.84 -25.54
C THR A 331 -20.12 -5.31 -24.13
N PRO A 332 -21.38 -5.72 -23.86
CA PRO A 332 -21.76 -6.19 -22.54
C PRO A 332 -20.93 -7.42 -22.11
N LEU A 333 -20.04 -7.24 -21.13
CA LEU A 333 -19.26 -8.33 -20.57
C LEU A 333 -20.16 -9.29 -19.80
N ARG A 334 -20.16 -10.55 -20.20
CA ARG A 334 -20.72 -11.64 -19.40
C ARG A 334 -19.58 -12.57 -18.99
N LEU A 335 -19.50 -12.83 -17.70
CA LEU A 335 -18.58 -13.78 -17.11
C LEU A 335 -19.35 -14.99 -16.57
N CYS A 336 -18.62 -16.08 -16.34
CA CYS A 336 -19.12 -17.24 -15.63
C CYS A 336 -19.20 -16.97 -14.13
N SER A 337 -20.24 -17.47 -13.45
CA SER A 337 -20.58 -17.15 -12.03
C SER A 337 -19.50 -17.46 -10.98
N ASN A 338 -18.42 -18.15 -11.34
CA ASN A 338 -17.41 -18.62 -10.42
C ASN A 338 -16.02 -18.01 -10.70
N ILE A 339 -15.95 -16.68 -10.68
CA ILE A 339 -14.73 -15.93 -11.02
C ILE A 339 -13.50 -16.36 -10.17
N ASP A 340 -13.74 -16.72 -8.91
CA ASP A 340 -12.70 -17.16 -7.97
C ASP A 340 -12.08 -18.52 -8.37
N ALA A 341 -12.82 -19.40 -9.04
CA ALA A 341 -12.29 -20.65 -9.60
C ALA A 341 -11.89 -20.53 -11.08
N ASP A 342 -12.36 -19.51 -11.78
CA ASP A 342 -12.13 -19.30 -13.21
C ASP A 342 -10.76 -18.69 -13.52
N TRP A 343 -10.08 -18.13 -12.53
CA TRP A 343 -8.74 -17.57 -12.68
C TRP A 343 -7.72 -18.55 -12.11
N ASN A 344 -7.29 -19.51 -12.94
CA ASN A 344 -6.31 -20.51 -12.54
C ASN A 344 -5.01 -20.35 -13.36
N PRO A 345 -3.91 -19.88 -12.76
CA PRO A 345 -2.63 -19.71 -13.47
C PRO A 345 -2.02 -21.03 -13.97
N THR A 346 -2.52 -22.21 -13.55
CA THR A 346 -1.96 -23.52 -13.94
C THR A 346 -2.42 -24.05 -15.29
N ASP A 347 -3.48 -23.51 -15.90
CA ASP A 347 -3.97 -23.95 -17.22
C ASP A 347 -3.59 -23.00 -18.37
N GLY A 348 -2.90 -21.90 -18.06
CA GLY A 348 -2.47 -20.89 -19.01
C GLY A 348 -3.53 -19.85 -19.38
N SER A 349 -4.74 -19.91 -18.79
CA SER A 349 -5.74 -18.84 -18.86
C SER A 349 -5.47 -17.81 -17.76
N TRP A 350 -4.87 -16.67 -18.15
CA TRP A 350 -4.56 -15.55 -17.26
C TRP A 350 -5.72 -14.55 -17.14
N TRP A 351 -6.92 -14.97 -17.53
CA TRP A 351 -8.10 -14.14 -17.66
C TRP A 351 -9.37 -14.94 -17.37
N PRO A 352 -10.42 -14.31 -16.79
CA PRO A 352 -11.67 -14.98 -16.51
C PRO A 352 -12.42 -15.27 -17.80
N LEU A 353 -13.13 -16.40 -17.79
CA LEU A 353 -13.82 -16.92 -18.96
C LEU A 353 -15.02 -16.03 -19.30
N THR A 354 -14.91 -15.29 -20.40
CA THR A 354 -16.07 -14.63 -21.02
C THR A 354 -16.99 -15.69 -21.57
N CYS A 355 -18.29 -15.43 -21.52
CA CYS A 355 -19.28 -16.39 -21.95
C CYS A 355 -20.36 -15.72 -22.80
N THR A 356 -20.98 -16.49 -23.68
CA THR A 356 -22.17 -16.10 -24.43
C THR A 356 -23.39 -16.93 -24.00
N SER A 357 -23.15 -18.10 -23.41
CA SER A 357 -24.16 -19.01 -22.88
C SER A 357 -23.63 -19.83 -21.70
N ASP A 358 -24.53 -20.41 -20.89
CA ASP A 358 -24.17 -21.28 -19.76
C ASP A 358 -23.35 -22.52 -20.20
N ALA A 359 -23.42 -22.89 -21.49
CA ALA A 359 -22.59 -23.95 -22.05
C ALA A 359 -21.10 -23.59 -22.03
N ASP A 360 -20.74 -22.32 -22.21
CA ASP A 360 -19.36 -21.86 -22.18
C ASP A 360 -18.77 -22.03 -20.77
N CYS A 361 -19.60 -21.84 -19.74
CA CYS A 361 -19.22 -21.98 -18.33
C CYS A 361 -19.19 -23.42 -17.82
N THR A 362 -19.78 -24.37 -18.56
CA THR A 362 -19.89 -25.78 -18.17
C THR A 362 -19.08 -26.72 -19.06
N ALA A 363 -18.61 -26.26 -20.22
CA ALA A 363 -17.83 -27.04 -21.19
C ALA A 363 -16.37 -27.26 -20.78
N ASP A 364 -15.83 -26.45 -19.86
CA ASP A 364 -14.44 -26.55 -19.44
C ASP A 364 -14.25 -27.60 -18.32
N ARG A 365 -13.86 -28.81 -18.73
CA ARG A 365 -13.69 -30.02 -17.91
C ARG A 365 -12.71 -29.94 -16.73
N HIS A 366 -12.13 -28.77 -16.45
CA HIS A 366 -11.08 -28.58 -15.44
C HIS A 366 -11.50 -27.79 -14.20
N ARG A 367 -12.70 -27.21 -14.17
CA ARG A 367 -13.14 -26.32 -13.09
C ARG A 367 -14.28 -27.00 -12.34
N GLY A 368 -14.08 -27.33 -11.06
CA GLY A 368 -15.03 -28.10 -10.22
C GLY A 368 -16.43 -27.48 -10.01
N ALA A 369 -16.82 -26.46 -10.76
CA ALA A 369 -18.17 -25.89 -10.77
C ALA A 369 -19.03 -26.55 -11.84
N ARG A 370 -19.88 -27.49 -11.44
CA ARG A 370 -20.82 -28.17 -12.35
C ARG A 370 -22.05 -27.32 -12.70
N ASP A 371 -22.18 -26.13 -12.12
CA ASP A 371 -23.39 -25.30 -12.17
C ASP A 371 -23.12 -23.82 -12.50
N ALA A 372 -21.94 -23.47 -13.03
CA ALA A 372 -21.65 -22.09 -13.44
C ALA A 372 -22.52 -21.66 -14.63
N THR A 373 -23.13 -20.48 -14.53
CA THR A 373 -23.95 -19.86 -15.58
C THR A 373 -23.33 -18.55 -16.07
N CYS A 374 -23.67 -18.20 -17.31
CA CYS A 374 -23.14 -17.07 -18.06
C CYS A 374 -23.96 -15.80 -17.84
N LYS A 375 -23.79 -15.16 -16.68
CA LYS A 375 -24.79 -14.18 -16.21
C LYS A 375 -24.29 -13.00 -15.39
N TRP A 376 -22.98 -12.74 -15.23
CA TRP A 376 -22.54 -11.60 -14.41
C TRP A 376 -23.20 -10.29 -14.84
N ARG A 377 -24.07 -9.81 -13.96
CA ARG A 377 -24.80 -8.56 -14.02
C ARG A 377 -24.84 -8.00 -12.61
N LEU A 378 -24.93 -6.69 -12.54
CA LEU A 378 -25.00 -5.92 -11.31
C LEU A 378 -26.44 -5.46 -11.08
N CYS A 379 -26.81 -5.32 -9.82
CA CYS A 379 -28.05 -4.68 -9.43
C CYS A 379 -28.12 -3.25 -9.98
N SER A 380 -29.30 -2.81 -10.42
CA SER A 380 -29.48 -1.47 -10.99
C SER A 380 -29.34 -0.37 -9.94
N GLY A 381 -29.60 -0.70 -8.67
CA GLY A 381 -29.56 0.21 -7.54
C GLY A 381 -28.15 0.50 -7.02
N ASN A 382 -27.16 -0.37 -7.32
CA ASN A 382 -25.76 -0.11 -6.98
C ASN A 382 -24.77 -0.82 -7.91
N GLY A 383 -23.61 -0.21 -8.15
CA GLY A 383 -22.64 -0.74 -9.11
C GLY A 383 -21.79 -1.90 -8.63
N MET A 384 -22.11 -2.51 -7.49
CA MET A 384 -21.20 -3.41 -6.77
C MET A 384 -21.89 -4.66 -6.21
N THR A 385 -23.21 -4.76 -6.28
CA THR A 385 -23.93 -6.00 -5.92
C THR A 385 -24.16 -6.84 -7.16
N LEU A 386 -23.61 -8.04 -7.11
CA LEU A 386 -23.82 -9.08 -8.09
C LEU A 386 -25.19 -9.70 -7.90
N CYS A 387 -25.88 -9.98 -9.00
CA CYS A 387 -27.03 -10.86 -8.95
C CYS A 387 -26.55 -12.30 -8.89
N ASP A 388 -27.10 -13.10 -7.98
CA ASP A 388 -26.85 -14.53 -7.94
C ASP A 388 -27.43 -15.18 -9.22
N PRO A 389 -26.70 -16.06 -9.90
CA PRO A 389 -27.21 -16.85 -11.01
C PRO A 389 -28.47 -17.69 -10.70
N GLU A 390 -28.70 -18.12 -9.45
CA GLU A 390 -29.86 -18.93 -9.03
C GLU A 390 -31.12 -18.09 -8.82
N HIS A 391 -30.97 -16.83 -8.39
CA HIS A 391 -32.06 -15.98 -7.90
C HIS A 391 -32.34 -14.76 -8.80
N GLY A 392 -31.39 -14.33 -9.64
CA GLY A 392 -31.60 -13.33 -10.70
C GLY A 392 -32.07 -11.97 -10.19
N ASP A 393 -33.18 -11.44 -10.72
CA ASP A 393 -33.77 -10.17 -10.25
C ASP A 393 -34.22 -10.23 -8.78
N ALA A 394 -34.44 -11.43 -8.23
CA ALA A 394 -34.94 -11.60 -6.87
C ALA A 394 -33.94 -11.09 -5.83
N ASP A 395 -32.61 -11.26 -6.02
CA ASP A 395 -31.63 -10.75 -5.05
C ASP A 395 -31.63 -9.24 -4.98
N CYS A 396 -31.62 -8.59 -6.15
CA CYS A 396 -31.65 -7.14 -6.22
C CYS A 396 -32.97 -6.62 -5.66
N ALA A 397 -34.09 -7.30 -5.89
CA ALA A 397 -35.38 -6.91 -5.32
C ALA A 397 -35.44 -7.11 -3.80
N GLU A 398 -34.94 -8.23 -3.28
CA GLU A 398 -34.89 -8.56 -1.85
C GLU A 398 -33.97 -7.62 -1.07
N LEU A 399 -32.86 -7.21 -1.68
CA LEU A 399 -31.93 -6.22 -1.12
C LEU A 399 -32.42 -4.77 -1.32
N GLY A 400 -33.52 -4.55 -2.04
CA GLY A 400 -34.01 -3.20 -2.37
C GLY A 400 -33.13 -2.44 -3.37
N LEU A 401 -32.29 -3.14 -4.12
CA LEU A 401 -31.33 -2.65 -5.10
C LEU A 401 -31.85 -2.73 -6.55
N GLY A 402 -33.16 -2.83 -6.76
CA GLY A 402 -33.79 -2.78 -8.09
C GLY A 402 -33.70 -4.10 -8.85
N SER A 403 -33.28 -4.07 -10.12
CA SER A 403 -33.25 -5.25 -11.02
C SER A 403 -31.84 -5.60 -11.48
N CYS A 404 -31.67 -6.81 -11.98
CA CYS A 404 -30.41 -7.34 -12.48
C CYS A 404 -30.15 -6.93 -13.94
N SER A 405 -29.82 -5.66 -14.15
CA SER A 405 -29.78 -5.05 -15.48
C SER A 405 -28.49 -4.30 -15.83
N ARG A 406 -27.57 -4.08 -14.87
CA ARG A 406 -26.31 -3.36 -15.12
C ARG A 406 -25.22 -4.36 -15.54
N PHE A 407 -24.40 -3.99 -16.52
CA PHE A 407 -23.22 -4.77 -16.90
C PHE A 407 -21.99 -4.24 -16.15
N LEU A 408 -20.92 -5.04 -16.09
CA LEU A 408 -19.64 -4.64 -15.50
C LEU A 408 -19.08 -3.40 -16.22
N ASP A 409 -19.32 -3.30 -17.53
CA ASP A 409 -18.86 -2.21 -18.38
C ASP A 409 -19.96 -1.21 -18.72
N GLY A 410 -19.56 0.04 -19.01
CA GLY A 410 -20.44 1.16 -19.33
C GLY A 410 -21.40 0.87 -20.51
N PRO A 411 -22.63 1.41 -20.49
CA PRO A 411 -23.59 1.21 -21.57
C PRO A 411 -23.14 1.90 -22.87
N ASP A 412 -23.08 1.13 -23.96
CA ASP A 412 -23.01 1.56 -25.36
C ASP A 412 -21.70 2.23 -25.86
N ASP A 413 -20.75 2.62 -25.01
CA ASP A 413 -19.42 3.14 -25.42
C ASP A 413 -18.22 2.54 -24.66
N GLY A 414 -18.49 1.67 -23.68
CA GLY A 414 -17.45 0.95 -22.93
C GLY A 414 -16.80 1.75 -21.81
N THR A 415 -17.25 2.96 -21.54
CA THR A 415 -16.68 3.84 -20.53
C THR A 415 -17.72 4.21 -19.46
N PRO A 416 -17.40 4.10 -18.16
CA PRO A 416 -16.16 3.55 -17.61
C PRO A 416 -16.09 2.02 -17.69
N CYS A 417 -14.86 1.49 -17.73
CA CYS A 417 -14.59 0.13 -17.30
C CYS A 417 -14.98 -0.04 -15.83
N PHE A 418 -15.29 -1.28 -15.46
CA PHE A 418 -15.51 -1.63 -14.07
C PHE A 418 -14.32 -1.27 -13.19
N GLN A 419 -14.54 -0.43 -12.16
CA GLN A 419 -13.55 -0.07 -11.13
C GLN A 419 -12.24 0.58 -11.63
N GLN A 420 -12.24 1.13 -12.84
CA GLN A 420 -11.08 1.86 -13.38
C GLN A 420 -10.64 3.04 -12.49
N PRO A 421 -9.44 3.61 -12.74
CA PRO A 421 -9.07 4.88 -12.14
C PRO A 421 -10.16 5.96 -12.33
N GLY A 422 -10.40 6.74 -11.28
CA GLY A 422 -11.46 7.76 -11.25
C GLY A 422 -12.82 7.24 -10.76
N ARG A 423 -12.87 6.03 -10.20
CA ARG A 423 -14.09 5.42 -9.63
C ARG A 423 -13.93 5.15 -8.14
N SER A 424 -15.04 5.08 -7.43
CA SER A 424 -15.05 4.71 -6.00
C SER A 424 -16.35 3.96 -5.67
N THR A 425 -16.86 4.10 -4.44
CA THR A 425 -18.06 3.42 -3.92
C THR A 425 -19.16 3.28 -4.97
N ASP A 426 -19.70 2.07 -5.13
CA ASP A 426 -20.72 1.72 -6.12
C ASP A 426 -20.33 2.00 -7.59
N ASN A 427 -19.02 1.96 -7.87
CA ASN A 427 -18.41 2.33 -9.14
C ASN A 427 -18.79 3.76 -9.59
N SER A 428 -19.09 4.64 -8.63
CA SER A 428 -19.47 6.03 -8.90
C SER A 428 -18.26 6.87 -9.29
N LEU A 429 -18.50 7.96 -10.03
CA LEU A 429 -17.45 8.89 -10.45
C LEU A 429 -16.82 9.58 -9.22
N ARG A 430 -15.52 9.35 -9.02
CA ARG A 430 -14.70 10.01 -8.00
C ARG A 430 -13.31 10.22 -8.60
N PRO A 431 -13.06 11.36 -9.26
CA PRO A 431 -11.86 11.53 -10.07
C PRO A 431 -10.58 11.42 -9.26
N ALA A 432 -9.49 11.04 -9.92
CA ALA A 432 -8.16 11.20 -9.38
C ALA A 432 -7.65 12.64 -9.58
N TYR A 433 -6.93 13.18 -8.60
CA TYR A 433 -6.39 14.53 -8.66
C TYR A 433 -4.89 14.53 -8.39
N GLU A 434 -4.17 15.38 -9.11
CA GLU A 434 -2.78 15.70 -8.76
C GLU A 434 -2.51 17.21 -8.73
N TRP A 435 -1.58 17.61 -7.87
CA TRP A 435 -1.06 18.97 -7.83
C TRP A 435 0.33 19.08 -7.20
N ASN A 436 1.11 20.07 -7.65
CA ASN A 436 2.37 20.48 -7.02
C ASN A 436 3.42 19.37 -6.84
N ASN A 437 3.37 18.35 -7.69
CA ASN A 437 4.41 17.35 -7.86
C ASN A 437 5.61 17.96 -8.62
N SER A 438 6.83 17.54 -8.27
CA SER A 438 8.07 18.08 -8.87
C SER A 438 9.10 17.00 -9.18
N CYS A 439 9.96 17.25 -10.16
CA CYS A 439 10.97 16.29 -10.61
C CYS A 439 12.22 17.01 -11.09
N SER A 440 13.39 16.39 -10.90
CA SER A 440 14.67 16.88 -11.38
C SER A 440 15.50 15.78 -12.07
N GLY A 441 16.44 16.19 -12.93
CA GLY A 441 17.41 15.30 -13.59
C GLY A 441 16.98 14.72 -14.95
N ALA A 442 15.73 14.29 -15.13
CA ALA A 442 15.21 13.81 -16.43
C ALA A 442 14.80 14.94 -17.42
N GLN A 443 14.47 14.59 -18.68
CA GLN A 443 13.88 15.54 -19.65
C GLN A 443 12.66 16.24 -19.00
N PRO A 444 12.68 17.58 -18.81
CA PRO A 444 11.69 18.29 -18.01
C PRO A 444 10.24 18.09 -18.46
N SER A 445 10.00 17.82 -19.74
CA SER A 445 8.66 17.62 -20.30
C SER A 445 8.01 16.29 -19.88
N ALA A 446 8.78 15.27 -19.50
CA ALA A 446 8.25 13.97 -19.08
C ALA A 446 7.77 13.99 -17.62
N CYS A 447 8.40 14.80 -16.76
CA CYS A 447 8.02 14.89 -15.35
C CYS A 447 6.93 15.92 -15.03
N VAL A 448 6.66 16.87 -15.94
CA VAL A 448 5.57 17.87 -15.79
C VAL A 448 4.22 17.28 -16.24
N GLY A 449 4.24 16.05 -16.74
CA GLY A 449 3.04 15.32 -17.04
C GLY A 449 2.32 14.95 -15.74
N GLY A 450 1.14 15.54 -15.49
CA GLY A 450 0.26 15.07 -14.44
C GLY A 450 -0.18 13.61 -14.64
N LEU A 451 -1.20 13.19 -13.89
CA LEU A 451 -1.87 11.91 -14.07
C LEU A 451 -2.18 11.63 -15.55
N GLY A 452 -1.84 10.43 -16.02
CA GLY A 452 -2.20 9.97 -17.37
C GLY A 452 -1.43 10.64 -18.52
N SER A 453 -0.33 11.34 -18.24
CA SER A 453 0.45 12.08 -19.26
C SER A 453 1.23 11.23 -20.28
N GLY A 454 0.95 9.94 -20.36
CA GLY A 454 1.65 9.04 -21.27
C GLY A 454 0.82 7.84 -21.72
N ASN A 455 -0.40 8.08 -22.21
CA ASN A 455 -1.10 7.15 -23.10
C ASN A 455 -0.37 6.99 -24.47
N VAL A 456 0.95 6.82 -24.46
CA VAL A 456 1.80 6.57 -25.63
C VAL A 456 2.78 5.44 -25.33
N HIS A 457 2.28 4.32 -24.83
CA HIS A 457 2.89 3.03 -25.14
C HIS A 457 1.83 2.15 -25.81
N TYR A 458 2.00 1.96 -27.12
CA TYR A 458 1.13 1.27 -28.10
C TYR A 458 0.05 2.09 -28.84
N GLY A 459 0.16 3.42 -28.86
CA GLY A 459 -0.38 4.22 -29.97
C GLY A 459 -1.89 4.36 -30.05
N GLU A 460 -2.63 4.05 -29.00
CA GLU A 460 -4.06 4.28 -28.92
C GLU A 460 -4.35 5.13 -27.68
N ASN A 461 -4.97 6.30 -27.87
CA ASN A 461 -5.59 7.02 -26.76
C ASN A 461 -6.56 6.03 -26.11
N LEU A 462 -6.32 5.60 -24.87
CA LEU A 462 -7.30 4.81 -24.11
C LEU A 462 -8.60 5.63 -24.06
N PRO A 463 -9.68 5.24 -24.78
CA PRO A 463 -10.91 6.01 -24.78
C PRO A 463 -11.58 6.05 -23.40
N GLN A 464 -11.15 5.18 -22.46
CA GLN A 464 -11.78 4.98 -21.17
C GLN A 464 -11.30 5.93 -20.05
N LEU A 465 -10.11 6.55 -20.19
CA LEU A 465 -9.56 7.46 -19.18
C LEU A 465 -9.49 8.88 -19.75
N VAL A 466 -10.40 9.72 -19.29
CA VAL A 466 -10.61 11.07 -19.85
C VAL A 466 -10.17 12.14 -18.85
N GLU A 467 -9.22 12.99 -19.26
CA GLU A 467 -8.84 14.18 -18.48
C GLU A 467 -10.03 15.12 -18.34
N ASN A 468 -10.23 15.67 -17.13
CA ASN A 468 -11.39 16.47 -16.74
C ASN A 468 -12.70 15.67 -16.65
N LEU A 469 -12.59 14.35 -16.46
CA LEU A 469 -13.67 13.48 -16.05
C LEU A 469 -13.15 12.48 -15.02
N ASP A 470 -12.29 11.56 -15.43
CA ASP A 470 -11.75 10.49 -14.57
C ASP A 470 -10.54 10.95 -13.75
N TYR A 471 -9.78 11.91 -14.29
CA TYR A 471 -8.64 12.51 -13.63
C TYR A 471 -8.45 13.98 -13.98
N TYR A 472 -7.75 14.70 -13.11
CA TYR A 472 -7.55 16.14 -13.22
C TYR A 472 -6.08 16.50 -12.97
N ASN A 473 -5.42 16.93 -14.05
CA ASN A 473 -4.04 17.40 -13.99
C ASN A 473 -3.95 18.82 -13.45
N PHE A 474 -2.82 19.09 -12.82
CA PHE A 474 -2.49 20.37 -12.23
C PHE A 474 -2.40 21.47 -13.28
N ARG A 475 -2.98 22.63 -12.96
CA ARG A 475 -2.88 23.86 -13.74
C ARG A 475 -2.06 24.86 -12.94
N PRO A 476 -0.72 24.92 -13.14
CA PRO A 476 0.16 25.77 -12.34
C PRO A 476 -0.06 27.27 -12.57
N SER A 477 -0.70 27.64 -13.68
CA SER A 477 -1.13 29.02 -13.95
C SER A 477 -2.38 29.03 -14.82
N GLY A 478 -3.13 30.14 -14.80
CA GLY A 478 -4.29 30.33 -15.67
C GLY A 478 -5.52 29.48 -15.32
N PHE A 479 -5.55 28.85 -14.13
CA PHE A 479 -6.71 28.12 -13.67
C PHE A 479 -7.90 29.07 -13.42
N ASP A 480 -9.04 28.78 -14.06
CA ASP A 480 -10.25 29.60 -14.00
C ASP A 480 -11.48 28.85 -13.45
N GLY A 481 -11.27 27.59 -13.00
CA GLY A 481 -12.32 26.72 -12.50
C GLY A 481 -13.04 25.89 -13.57
N SER A 482 -12.63 25.97 -14.84
CA SER A 482 -13.28 25.21 -15.92
C SER A 482 -12.76 23.78 -16.11
N ALA A 483 -11.46 23.54 -15.84
CA ALA A 483 -10.76 22.28 -16.08
C ALA A 483 -9.48 22.16 -15.22
N GLY A 484 -9.06 20.94 -14.93
CA GLY A 484 -7.86 20.59 -14.15
C GLY A 484 -7.98 20.81 -12.65
N THR A 485 -6.84 20.79 -11.97
CA THR A 485 -6.70 21.10 -10.54
C THR A 485 -6.00 22.44 -10.37
N GLY A 486 -6.63 23.40 -9.69
CA GLY A 486 -6.01 24.67 -9.35
C GLY A 486 -5.31 24.65 -7.99
N ARG A 487 -4.46 25.65 -7.73
CA ARG A 487 -3.76 25.82 -6.44
C ARG A 487 -3.54 27.29 -6.13
N GLY A 488 -3.70 27.66 -4.87
CA GLY A 488 -3.41 29.00 -4.35
C GLY A 488 -3.99 29.17 -2.96
N THR A 489 -4.17 30.40 -2.49
CA THR A 489 -4.94 30.67 -1.26
C THR A 489 -6.44 30.46 -1.50
N LEU A 490 -7.23 30.26 -0.46
CA LEU A 490 -8.69 30.13 -0.58
C LEU A 490 -9.33 31.36 -1.23
N ALA A 491 -8.77 32.56 -0.96
CA ALA A 491 -9.24 33.82 -1.54
C ALA A 491 -9.02 33.92 -3.07
N GLU A 492 -8.02 33.21 -3.59
CA GLU A 492 -7.71 33.15 -5.03
C GLU A 492 -8.55 32.12 -5.79
N ARG A 493 -9.29 31.25 -5.07
CA ARG A 493 -10.15 30.24 -5.70
C ARG A 493 -11.21 30.93 -6.58
N PRO A 494 -11.33 30.56 -7.86
CA PRO A 494 -12.35 31.13 -8.75
C PRO A 494 -13.76 30.99 -8.18
N THR A 495 -14.61 31.99 -8.41
CA THR A 495 -16.03 31.91 -8.04
C THR A 495 -16.83 30.98 -8.96
N ARG A 496 -16.33 30.75 -10.17
CA ARG A 496 -16.91 29.81 -11.13
C ARG A 496 -16.23 28.45 -11.05
N CYS A 497 -17.01 27.40 -11.23
CA CYS A 497 -16.46 26.05 -11.34
C CYS A 497 -17.36 25.13 -12.16
N THR A 498 -16.75 24.21 -12.89
CA THR A 498 -17.42 23.06 -13.52
C THR A 498 -17.45 21.90 -12.52
N PRO A 499 -18.55 21.12 -12.41
CA PRO A 499 -18.58 19.95 -11.53
C PRO A 499 -17.36 19.05 -11.69
N THR A 500 -16.87 18.49 -10.58
CA THR A 500 -15.67 17.65 -10.44
C THR A 500 -14.31 18.33 -10.68
N VAL A 501 -14.26 19.60 -11.08
CA VAL A 501 -13.02 20.39 -11.03
C VAL A 501 -12.58 20.58 -9.57
N ALA A 502 -11.28 20.56 -9.30
CA ALA A 502 -10.73 20.75 -7.96
C ALA A 502 -9.82 21.99 -7.83
N TYR A 503 -9.72 22.49 -6.59
CA TYR A 503 -8.83 23.58 -6.22
C TYR A 503 -8.22 23.33 -4.83
N TRP A 504 -6.90 23.32 -4.75
CA TRP A 504 -6.15 23.20 -3.50
C TRP A 504 -5.92 24.57 -2.85
N ALA A 505 -6.53 24.79 -1.69
CA ALA A 505 -6.31 25.96 -0.85
C ALA A 505 -5.13 25.73 0.09
N THR A 506 -4.01 26.38 -0.21
CA THR A 506 -2.72 26.25 0.49
C THR A 506 -2.71 26.83 1.90
N ASP A 507 -3.54 27.84 2.17
CA ASP A 507 -3.66 28.53 3.46
C ASP A 507 -4.52 27.76 4.47
N THR A 508 -5.43 26.90 3.99
CA THR A 508 -6.28 26.06 4.85
C THR A 508 -5.93 24.58 4.77
N ASN A 509 -5.00 24.19 3.91
CA ASN A 509 -4.62 22.79 3.65
C ASN A 509 -5.83 21.93 3.22
N THR A 510 -6.67 22.46 2.32
CA THR A 510 -7.96 21.86 1.96
C THR A 510 -8.14 21.78 0.45
N LEU A 511 -8.54 20.62 -0.05
CA LEU A 511 -9.01 20.45 -1.42
C LEU A 511 -10.50 20.77 -1.47
N TYR A 512 -10.86 21.66 -2.39
CA TYR A 512 -12.25 21.94 -2.72
C TYR A 512 -12.58 21.32 -4.07
N CYS A 513 -13.69 20.61 -4.13
CA CYS A 513 -14.23 20.01 -5.34
C CYS A 513 -15.52 20.74 -5.71
N CYS A 514 -15.76 20.95 -7.00
CA CYS A 514 -17.02 21.52 -7.46
C CYS A 514 -18.10 20.44 -7.49
N GLU A 515 -19.15 20.55 -6.68
CA GLU A 515 -20.23 19.54 -6.64
C GLU A 515 -21.29 19.80 -7.71
N SER A 516 -21.56 21.07 -7.96
CA SER A 516 -22.49 21.55 -8.98
C SER A 516 -21.97 22.88 -9.54
N PRO A 517 -22.45 23.35 -10.71
CA PRO A 517 -21.87 24.52 -11.36
C PRO A 517 -21.75 25.73 -10.42
N ASN A 518 -20.52 26.20 -10.23
CA ASN A 518 -20.14 27.31 -9.34
C ASN A 518 -20.37 27.07 -7.83
N SER A 519 -20.45 25.81 -7.41
CA SER A 519 -20.59 25.42 -6.00
C SER A 519 -19.39 24.58 -5.56
N TRP A 520 -18.45 25.23 -4.87
CA TRP A 520 -17.28 24.59 -4.26
C TRP A 520 -17.61 24.02 -2.87
N THR A 521 -17.23 22.77 -2.64
CA THR A 521 -17.36 22.10 -1.34
C THR A 521 -16.00 21.54 -0.92
N ALA A 522 -15.66 21.63 0.36
CA ALA A 522 -14.46 20.99 0.89
C ALA A 522 -14.62 19.47 0.76
N CYS A 523 -13.75 18.81 0.01
CA CYS A 523 -13.85 17.39 -0.29
C CYS A 523 -12.70 16.57 0.31
N TYR A 524 -11.59 17.22 0.69
CA TYR A 524 -10.47 16.57 1.33
C TYR A 524 -9.66 17.55 2.19
N THR A 525 -9.15 17.06 3.31
CA THR A 525 -8.11 17.66 4.12
C THR A 525 -7.19 16.52 4.54
N PRO A 526 -5.86 16.64 4.39
CA PRO A 526 -4.95 15.59 4.81
C PRO A 526 -5.17 15.24 6.27
N TYR A 527 -5.16 13.95 6.58
CA TYR A 527 -5.22 13.48 7.96
C TYR A 527 -4.03 14.03 8.76
N PRO A 528 -4.13 14.30 10.07
CA PRO A 528 -3.04 14.87 10.85
C PRO A 528 -1.70 14.15 10.65
N TYR A 529 -0.63 14.94 10.47
CA TYR A 529 0.76 14.49 10.40
C TYR A 529 1.59 15.20 11.49
N PRO A 530 2.45 14.49 12.24
CA PRO A 530 2.60 13.02 12.24
C PRO A 530 1.30 12.30 12.62
N HIS A 531 1.15 11.03 12.24
CA HIS A 531 -0.05 10.27 12.55
C HIS A 531 -0.23 10.19 14.08
N PRO A 532 -1.47 10.34 14.63
CA PRO A 532 -1.69 10.34 16.07
C PRO A 532 -1.18 9.10 16.82
N LEU A 533 -1.06 7.94 16.15
CA LEU A 533 -0.47 6.73 16.75
C LEU A 533 1.04 6.85 17.04
N GLN A 534 1.74 7.87 16.53
CA GLN A 534 3.11 8.16 16.97
C GLN A 534 3.13 8.74 18.41
N SER A 535 2.07 9.46 18.82
CA SER A 535 2.04 10.18 20.10
C SER A 535 1.74 9.31 21.32
N SER A 536 1.31 8.06 21.12
CA SER A 536 1.14 7.08 22.21
C SER A 536 2.47 6.59 22.81
N ASP A 537 3.63 7.10 22.35
CA ASP A 537 4.95 6.86 22.92
C ASP A 537 5.21 7.60 24.25
N THR A 538 4.33 8.50 24.70
CA THR A 538 4.61 9.38 25.85
C THR A 538 4.31 8.79 27.23
N ASP A 539 3.91 7.52 27.35
CA ASP A 539 3.50 6.93 28.65
C ASP A 539 4.45 5.83 29.18
N ALA A 540 5.68 5.73 28.66
CA ALA A 540 6.69 4.76 29.13
C ALA A 540 7.97 5.36 29.72
N ASP A 541 8.22 6.67 29.57
CA ASP A 541 9.48 7.31 30.01
C ASP A 541 9.30 8.48 30.99
N ALA A 542 8.08 8.74 31.49
CA ALA A 542 7.83 9.88 32.38
C ALA A 542 8.28 9.68 33.86
N ASP A 543 8.84 8.53 34.23
CA ASP A 543 9.26 8.24 35.61
C ASP A 543 10.80 8.07 35.79
N ALA A 544 11.62 8.43 34.79
CA ALA A 544 13.08 8.35 34.91
C ALA A 544 13.79 9.68 35.32
N ASP A 545 13.10 10.82 35.32
CA ASP A 545 13.72 12.13 35.62
C ASP A 545 13.13 12.84 36.86
N ALA A 546 12.61 12.08 37.83
CA ALA A 546 12.21 12.61 39.13
C ALA A 546 13.24 12.29 40.23
N GLU A 547 14.53 12.52 39.98
CA GLU A 547 15.53 12.60 41.04
C GLU A 547 15.80 14.06 41.43
N THR A 548 15.05 14.47 42.46
CA THR A 548 15.48 15.33 43.57
C THR A 548 16.39 16.53 43.26
N ASP A 549 15.79 17.68 42.89
CA ASP A 549 16.36 19.00 43.24
C ASP A 549 15.48 19.65 44.32
N THR A 550 15.74 19.25 45.56
CA THR A 550 15.59 20.17 46.69
C THR A 550 16.98 20.70 46.98
N ASP A 551 17.32 21.89 46.51
CA ASP A 551 17.54 23.02 47.40
C ASP A 551 17.49 24.35 46.66
N ALA A 552 16.61 25.21 47.15
CA ALA A 552 16.66 26.63 46.88
C ALA A 552 17.94 27.20 47.50
N ASP A 553 18.75 27.90 46.70
CA ASP A 553 19.40 29.13 47.16
C ASP A 553 19.77 29.98 45.93
N ALA A 554 19.01 31.06 45.78
CA ALA A 554 19.35 32.16 44.92
C ALA A 554 20.41 33.00 45.65
N ASP A 555 21.66 32.94 45.19
CA ASP A 555 22.62 34.02 45.44
C ASP A 555 23.47 34.27 44.20
N ALA A 556 23.42 35.52 43.77
CA ALA A 556 24.19 36.07 42.69
C ALA A 556 25.67 36.07 43.02
N HIS A 557 26.52 35.65 42.08
CA HIS A 557 27.82 36.29 41.86
C HIS A 557 28.27 36.05 40.42
N ALA A 558 28.34 37.16 39.68
CA ALA A 558 29.14 37.26 38.47
C ALA A 558 30.62 37.10 38.86
N ASP A 559 31.37 36.34 38.08
CA ASP A 559 32.74 36.69 37.72
C ASP A 559 33.11 36.03 36.39
N ALA A 560 33.65 36.86 35.51
CA ALA A 560 34.30 36.48 34.29
C ALA A 560 35.61 35.75 34.62
N ASP A 561 36.01 34.80 33.79
CA ASP A 561 37.41 34.70 33.43
C ASP A 561 37.61 34.07 32.05
N THR A 562 38.45 34.77 31.31
CA THR A 562 39.02 34.51 30.00
C THR A 562 40.23 33.57 30.12
N ASP A 563 40.37 32.62 29.20
CA ASP A 563 41.66 32.26 28.59
C ASP A 563 41.36 31.42 27.33
N THR A 564 41.46 31.97 26.11
CA THR A 564 42.67 32.04 25.27
C THR A 564 43.63 30.87 25.40
N ASP A 565 43.61 29.97 24.42
CA ASP A 565 44.86 29.55 23.80
C ASP A 565 44.68 29.20 22.32
N THR A 566 45.74 29.53 21.59
CA THR A 566 45.81 29.72 20.13
C THR A 566 46.77 28.69 19.54
N ASP A 567 46.69 28.54 18.20
CA ASP A 567 47.66 27.93 17.29
C ASP A 567 47.72 26.39 17.27
N GLY A 568 47.87 25.72 16.12
CA GLY A 568 48.11 26.16 14.77
C GLY A 568 48.24 24.92 13.86
N GLY A 569 47.86 25.05 12.60
CA GLY A 569 47.85 23.93 11.64
C GLY A 569 49.24 23.52 11.17
N ASN A 570 49.34 22.30 10.59
CA ASN A 570 50.16 22.09 9.40
C ASN A 570 49.81 20.82 8.62
N THR A 571 50.10 20.95 7.33
CA THR A 571 50.02 20.08 6.15
C THR A 571 50.53 18.64 6.28
N ALA A 572 49.98 17.74 5.45
CA ALA A 572 50.63 16.49 5.07
C ALA A 572 50.66 16.31 3.54
N GLN A 573 51.87 16.30 2.98
CA GLN A 573 52.22 15.70 1.70
C GLN A 573 53.02 14.41 2.00
N ASP A 574 52.57 13.33 1.36
CA ASP A 574 53.33 12.34 0.59
C ASP A 574 54.55 11.60 1.21
N SER A 575 54.42 10.27 1.34
CA SER A 575 55.51 9.31 1.05
C SER A 575 55.02 7.85 1.20
N GLY A 576 55.06 7.09 0.11
CA GLY A 576 54.81 5.65 0.08
C GLY A 576 56.06 4.76 0.19
N CYS A 577 55.82 3.45 0.05
CA CYS A 577 56.71 2.32 -0.27
C CYS A 577 55.79 1.06 -0.28
N GLY A 578 55.55 0.31 -1.37
CA GLY A 578 56.47 -0.46 -2.22
C GLY A 578 56.68 -1.86 -1.59
N CYS A 579 56.57 -3.04 -2.22
CA CYS A 579 56.66 -3.58 -3.60
C CYS A 579 56.00 -5.02 -3.58
N ALA A 580 55.71 -5.80 -4.64
CA ALA A 580 56.23 -5.95 -6.01
C ALA A 580 55.20 -6.70 -6.91
N VAL A 581 54.87 -6.29 -8.15
CA VAL A 581 55.49 -6.42 -9.51
C VAL A 581 55.36 -7.79 -10.23
N ASN A 582 54.54 -7.83 -11.30
CA ASN A 582 54.85 -8.25 -12.71
C ASN A 582 53.53 -8.46 -13.51
N ARG A 583 53.13 -7.59 -14.45
CA ARG A 583 53.43 -7.50 -15.91
C ARG A 583 52.85 -8.63 -16.79
N ASP A 584 51.83 -8.25 -17.59
CA ASP A 584 51.14 -8.83 -18.77
C ASP A 584 52.03 -9.51 -19.85
N PRO A 585 51.54 -10.34 -20.84
CA PRO A 585 50.31 -10.15 -21.66
C PRO A 585 49.51 -11.40 -22.19
N ALA A 586 48.38 -11.10 -22.90
CA ALA A 586 47.34 -11.89 -23.62
C ALA A 586 47.76 -13.13 -24.48
N PRO A 587 46.90 -13.94 -25.19
CA PRO A 587 45.43 -13.85 -25.49
C PRO A 587 44.66 -15.24 -25.40
N PRO A 588 43.42 -15.42 -25.93
CA PRO A 588 42.52 -16.55 -25.60
C PRO A 588 42.53 -17.72 -26.60
N HIS A 589 42.34 -18.95 -26.11
CA HIS A 589 41.95 -20.14 -26.90
C HIS A 589 40.98 -21.00 -26.04
N LEU A 590 39.68 -21.11 -26.36
CA LEU A 590 38.98 -21.90 -27.39
C LEU A 590 38.87 -23.41 -27.10
N PHE A 591 37.65 -23.86 -26.73
CA PHE A 591 37.01 -25.17 -26.98
C PHE A 591 35.55 -24.99 -26.48
N LEU A 592 34.49 -24.80 -27.25
CA LEU A 592 33.87 -25.54 -28.37
C LEU A 592 33.51 -27.01 -28.07
N LEU A 593 32.21 -27.30 -28.31
CA LEU A 593 31.45 -28.57 -28.42
C LEU A 593 30.69 -28.99 -27.14
N ALA A 594 29.38 -29.31 -27.19
CA ALA A 594 28.48 -29.49 -28.32
C ALA A 594 27.01 -29.39 -27.87
N ALA A 595 26.20 -28.66 -28.65
CA ALA A 595 24.76 -28.86 -28.75
C ALA A 595 24.51 -29.77 -29.96
N LEU A 596 23.79 -30.87 -29.77
CA LEU A 596 23.31 -31.73 -30.87
C LEU A 596 21.80 -31.55 -31.04
N ALA A 597 21.41 -31.12 -32.23
CA ALA A 597 20.05 -31.06 -32.72
C ALA A 597 19.52 -32.47 -33.08
N LEU A 598 18.22 -32.68 -32.89
CA LEU A 598 17.45 -33.70 -33.62
C LEU A 598 16.25 -33.04 -34.32
N LEU A 599 16.36 -33.02 -35.65
CA LEU A 599 15.32 -32.68 -36.62
C LEU A 599 14.52 -33.94 -37.01
N ARG A 600 13.26 -33.71 -37.40
CA ARG A 600 12.43 -34.36 -38.48
C ARG A 600 11.09 -34.96 -37.99
N PRO A 601 10.08 -35.15 -38.87
CA PRO A 601 9.59 -34.29 -39.96
C PRO A 601 8.04 -34.19 -40.01
N ARG A 602 7.49 -33.21 -40.76
CA ARG A 602 6.08 -33.16 -41.20
C ARG A 602 5.74 -34.29 -42.19
N PRO A 603 4.46 -34.75 -42.21
CA PRO A 603 3.81 -35.25 -43.43
C PRO A 603 2.51 -34.47 -43.78
N PRO A 604 1.93 -34.68 -44.98
CA PRO A 604 1.28 -33.62 -45.77
C PRO A 604 -0.26 -33.59 -45.76
N ARG A 605 -0.80 -32.43 -46.18
CA ARG A 605 -2.20 -32.23 -46.60
C ARG A 605 -2.63 -33.21 -47.70
N ARG A 606 -3.82 -33.83 -47.58
CA ARG A 606 -4.68 -34.19 -48.72
C ARG A 606 -6.18 -34.20 -48.36
N ARG A 607 -6.91 -33.38 -49.14
CA ARG A 607 -8.29 -33.44 -49.68
C ARG A 607 -9.35 -34.39 -49.07
N SER A 608 -10.55 -33.81 -48.90
CA SER A 608 -11.87 -34.45 -48.81
C SER A 608 -12.14 -35.50 -49.90
N PRO A 609 -13.13 -36.39 -49.67
CA PRO A 609 -14.45 -36.18 -50.30
C PRO A 609 -15.66 -36.62 -49.45
N THR A 610 -16.84 -36.11 -49.84
CA THR A 610 -18.22 -36.68 -49.78
C THR A 610 -18.43 -37.90 -48.87
N THR A 611 -19.40 -37.93 -47.97
CA THR A 611 -20.86 -37.79 -48.18
C THR A 611 -21.58 -37.31 -46.93
#